data_AF-A0AAD3MG91-F1
#
_entry.id   AF-A0AAD3MG91-F1
#
_cell.length_a   1.000
_cell.length_b   1.000
_cell.length_c   1.000
_cell.angle_alpha   90.00
_cell.angle_beta   90.00
_cell.angle_gamma   90.00
#
_symmetry.space_group_name_H-M   'P 1'
#
loop_
_entity.id
_entity.type
_entity.pdbx_description
1 polymer ?
#
loop_
_entity_poly.entity_id
_entity_poly.type
_entity_poly.pdbx_seq_one_letter_code
_entity_poly.pdbx_strand_id
1 'polypeptide(L)'
;GTTRLPVFSMDGDYVIGGVFSIHNYIHTVKHNYTTMPEPLRCTGSIDSRELRFSRAMIFAIEQINNSTKLLPGTPLGYQIHD
;
A
#
# COMPACT_ATOMS: atom_id res chain seq x y z
N GLY A 1 6.68 -5.23 18.18
CA GLY A 1 7.23 -4.92 16.84
C GLY A 1 6.70 -3.57 16.42
N THR A 2 7.56 -2.68 15.94
CA THR A 2 7.14 -1.38 15.41
C THR A 2 6.47 -1.58 14.05
N THR A 3 5.19 -1.26 13.94
CA THR A 3 4.46 -1.23 12.67
C THR A 3 5.03 -0.12 11.81
N ARG A 4 5.82 -0.49 10.80
CA ARG A 4 6.36 0.47 9.83
C ARG A 4 5.25 0.79 8.83
N LEU A 5 4.94 2.07 8.66
CA LEU A 5 3.97 2.47 7.64
C LEU A 5 4.48 2.06 6.25
N PRO A 6 3.56 1.65 5.34
CA PRO A 6 3.94 1.38 3.96
C PRO A 6 4.54 2.62 3.32
N VAL A 7 5.44 2.41 2.35
CA VAL A 7 6.10 3.49 1.59
C VAL A 7 5.07 4.42 0.95
N PHE A 8 3.96 3.86 0.49
CA PHE A 8 2.82 4.60 -0.01
C PHE A 8 1.76 4.71 1.09
N SER A 9 1.88 5.75 1.91
CA SER A 9 0.89 6.07 2.93
C SER A 9 0.62 7.57 3.01
N MET A 10 -0.62 7.90 3.33
CA MET A 10 -1.09 9.24 3.62
C MET A 10 -2.20 9.13 4.66
N ASP A 11 -2.13 9.95 5.71
CA ASP A 11 -3.18 10.01 6.72
C ASP A 11 -4.42 10.75 6.20
N GLY A 12 -5.55 10.52 6.86
CA GLY A 12 -6.83 11.18 6.62
C GLY A 12 -7.85 10.75 7.67
N ASP A 13 -9.02 11.36 7.66
CA ASP A 13 -10.12 11.00 8.57
C ASP A 13 -10.54 9.53 8.39
N TYR A 14 -10.43 9.04 7.14
CA TYR A 14 -10.61 7.65 6.78
C TYR A 14 -9.46 7.21 5.88
N VAL A 15 -8.91 6.02 6.12
CA VAL A 15 -7.79 5.46 5.34
C VAL A 15 -8.28 4.33 4.46
N ILE A 16 -8.04 4.43 3.15
CA ILE A 16 -8.37 3.36 2.21
C ILE A 16 -7.14 2.46 2.02
N GLY A 17 -7.30 1.17 2.32
CA GLY A 17 -6.28 0.16 2.06
C GLY A 17 -6.23 -0.24 0.59
N GLY A 18 -5.03 -0.31 0.01
CA GLY A 18 -4.79 -0.84 -1.33
C GLY A 18 -3.78 -1.98 -1.30
N VAL A 19 -4.01 -3.05 -2.08
CA VAL A 19 -3.08 -4.18 -2.22
C VAL A 19 -2.84 -4.40 -3.71
N PHE A 20 -1.59 -4.30 -4.13
CA PHE A 20 -1.19 -4.44 -5.53
C PHE A 20 0.04 -5.32 -5.62
N SER A 21 0.08 -6.25 -6.56
CA SER A 21 1.25 -7.11 -6.78
C SER A 21 2.36 -6.35 -7.54
N ILE A 22 2.97 -5.35 -6.88
CA ILE A 22 4.06 -4.55 -7.45
C ILE A 22 5.27 -5.44 -7.68
N HIS A 23 5.47 -6.46 -6.84
CA HIS A 23 6.38 -7.56 -7.08
C HIS A 23 5.61 -8.89 -7.17
N ASN A 24 6.04 -9.73 -8.12
CA ASN A 24 5.37 -11.00 -8.41
C ASN A 24 5.84 -12.18 -7.54
N TYR A 25 6.92 -12.00 -6.78
CA TYR A 25 7.52 -13.08 -6.00
C TYR A 25 7.71 -12.67 -4.54
N ILE A 26 7.77 -13.68 -3.67
CA ILE A 26 8.18 -13.53 -2.28
C ILE A 26 9.52 -14.22 -2.09
N HIS A 27 10.37 -13.64 -1.24
CA HIS A 27 11.61 -14.29 -0.83
C HIS A 27 11.28 -15.56 -0.05
N THR A 28 11.52 -16.71 -0.66
CA THR A 28 11.21 -18.00 -0.04
C THR A 28 12.25 -18.33 1.02
N VAL A 29 11.82 -18.43 2.27
CA VAL A 29 12.67 -18.81 3.41
C VAL A 29 12.19 -20.15 3.96
N LYS A 30 13.12 -21.09 4.15
CA LYS A 30 12.80 -22.35 4.83
C LYS A 30 12.81 -22.10 6.34
N HIS A 31 11.62 -21.98 6.93
CA HIS A 31 11.48 -21.81 8.36
C HIS A 31 11.63 -23.15 9.09
N ASN A 32 12.41 -23.17 10.17
CA ASN A 32 12.49 -24.29 11.12
C ASN A 32 11.46 -24.18 12.26
N TYR A 33 10.68 -23.08 12.28
CA TYR A 33 9.63 -22.77 13.24
C TYR A 33 10.08 -22.74 14.71
N THR A 34 11.36 -22.47 14.98
CA THR A 34 11.90 -22.36 16.35
C THR A 34 11.89 -20.93 16.88
N THR A 35 11.73 -19.94 16.01
CA THR A 35 11.69 -18.51 16.34
C THR A 35 10.59 -17.82 15.55
N MET A 36 10.17 -16.64 16.02
CA MET A 36 9.22 -15.81 15.28
C MET A 36 9.78 -15.50 13.88
N PRO A 37 9.01 -15.68 12.81
CA PRO A 37 9.48 -15.41 11.46
C PRO A 37 9.73 -13.90 11.26
N GLU A 38 10.74 -13.58 10.47
CA GLU A 38 10.94 -12.21 10.01
C GLU A 38 9.80 -11.76 9.07
N PRO A 39 9.56 -10.45 8.95
CA PRO A 39 8.63 -9.92 7.96
C PRO A 39 8.96 -10.41 6.54
N LEU A 40 7.91 -10.74 5.79
CA LEU A 40 8.04 -11.15 4.38
C LEU A 40 8.70 -10.04 3.56
N ARG A 41 9.49 -10.46 2.57
CA ARG A 41 10.12 -9.55 1.60
C ARG A 41 9.67 -9.92 0.20
N CYS A 42 9.06 -8.98 -0.50
CA CYS A 42 8.72 -9.15 -1.91
C CYS A 42 9.97 -9.04 -2.78
N THR A 43 10.04 -9.81 -3.86
CA THR A 43 11.21 -9.95 -4.74
C THR A 43 10.83 -10.01 -6.21
N GLY A 44 11.84 -9.86 -7.08
CA GLY A 44 11.67 -9.79 -8.53
C GLY A 44 11.77 -8.36 -9.05
N SER A 45 11.46 -8.17 -10.33
CA SER A 45 11.33 -6.85 -10.93
C SER A 45 9.99 -6.22 -10.57
N ILE A 46 9.98 -4.88 -10.45
CA ILE A 46 8.75 -4.10 -10.31
C ILE A 46 7.85 -4.33 -11.53
N ASP A 47 6.62 -4.77 -11.30
CA ASP A 47 5.55 -4.76 -12.28
C ASP A 47 5.07 -3.31 -12.49
N SER A 48 5.52 -2.71 -13.58
CA SER A 48 5.16 -1.34 -13.95
C SER A 48 3.65 -1.13 -14.13
N ARG A 49 2.89 -2.17 -14.48
CA ARG A 49 1.44 -2.08 -14.65
C ARG A 49 0.75 -1.97 -13.30
N GLU A 50 1.13 -2.81 -12.35
CA GLU A 50 0.58 -2.79 -10.99
C GLU A 50 0.99 -1.51 -10.24
N LEU A 51 2.24 -1.03 -10.42
CA LEU A 51 2.66 0.28 -9.92
C LEU A 51 1.84 1.44 -10.53
N ARG A 52 1.44 1.33 -11.81
CA ARG A 52 0.57 2.34 -12.43
C ARG A 52 -0.84 2.31 -11.81
N PHE A 53 -1.36 1.13 -11.48
CA PHE A 53 -2.66 1.01 -10.82
C PHE A 53 -2.65 1.55 -9.39
N SER A 54 -1.58 1.30 -8.62
CA SER A 54 -1.44 1.89 -7.29
C SER A 54 -1.38 3.42 -7.34
N ARG A 55 -0.66 3.99 -8.32
CA ARG A 55 -0.66 5.45 -8.56
C ARG A 55 -2.02 5.98 -9.01
N ALA A 56 -2.79 5.20 -9.77
CA ALA A 56 -4.14 5.61 -10.16
C ALA A 56 -5.09 5.70 -8.95
N MET A 57 -4.93 4.80 -7.96
CA MET A 57 -5.64 4.89 -6.68
C MET A 57 -5.26 6.16 -5.91
N ILE A 58 -3.96 6.47 -5.80
CA ILE A 58 -3.48 7.71 -5.16
C ILE A 58 -4.11 8.93 -5.85
N PHE A 59 -4.01 8.99 -7.19
CA PHE A 59 -4.58 10.08 -7.98
C PHE A 59 -6.09 10.23 -7.75
N ALA A 60 -6.85 9.13 -7.74
CA ALA A 60 -8.29 9.18 -7.49
C ALA A 60 -8.62 9.76 -6.11
N ILE A 61 -7.86 9.38 -5.08
CA ILE A 61 -8.02 9.91 -3.72
C ILE A 61 -7.71 11.40 -3.67
N GLU A 62 -6.64 11.85 -4.34
CA GLU A 62 -6.31 13.28 -4.46
C GLU A 62 -7.43 14.07 -5.15
N GLN A 63 -8.01 13.52 -6.23
CA GLN A 63 -9.14 14.17 -6.91
C GLN A 63 -10.40 14.26 -6.03
N ILE A 64 -10.66 13.23 -5.21
CA ILE A 64 -11.78 13.26 -4.25
C ILE A 64 -11.54 14.33 -3.19
N ASN A 65 -10.34 14.36 -2.59
CA ASN A 65 -9.99 15.33 -1.56
C ASN A 65 -10.00 16.79 -2.05
N ASN A 66 -9.72 17.01 -3.33
CA ASN A 66 -9.77 18.34 -3.95
C ASN A 66 -11.19 18.74 -4.41
N SER A 67 -12.17 17.84 -4.28
CA SER A 67 -13.55 18.12 -4.66
C SER A 67 -14.31 18.80 -3.54
N THR A 68 -14.98 19.91 -3.85
CA THR A 68 -15.94 20.54 -2.92
C THR A 68 -17.30 19.87 -2.93
N LYS A 69 -17.53 18.91 -3.85
CA LYS A 69 -18.81 18.21 -4.02
C LYS A 69 -18.82 16.81 -3.44
N LEU A 70 -17.66 16.15 -3.40
CA LEU A 70 -17.51 14.78 -2.92
C LEU A 70 -16.74 14.82 -1.60
N LEU A 71 -17.37 14.35 -0.53
CA LEU A 71 -16.80 14.30 0.83
C LEU A 71 -16.23 15.65 1.31
N PRO A 72 -16.99 16.75 1.23
CA PRO A 72 -16.49 18.06 1.65
C PRO A 72 -16.14 18.05 3.14
N GLY A 73 -14.92 18.48 3.47
CA GLY A 73 -14.45 18.53 4.86
C GLY A 73 -14.04 17.18 5.44
N THR A 74 -13.91 16.13 4.62
CA THR A 74 -13.49 14.79 5.05
C THR A 74 -12.32 14.30 4.19
N PRO A 75 -11.06 14.57 4.56
CA PRO A 75 -9.89 14.09 3.83
C PRO A 75 -9.78 12.56 3.91
N LEU A 76 -9.64 11.92 2.76
CA LEU A 76 -9.31 10.52 2.63
C LEU A 76 -7.79 10.32 2.60
N GLY A 77 -7.30 9.38 3.40
CA GLY A 77 -5.93 8.86 3.34
C GLY A 77 -5.85 7.54 2.59
N TYR A 78 -4.63 6.99 2.49
CA TYR A 78 -4.41 5.66 1.93
C TYR A 78 -3.25 4.93 2.61
N GLN A 79 -3.30 3.59 2.57
CA GLN A 79 -2.17 2.72 2.87
C GLN A 79 -2.10 1.65 1.79
N ILE A 80 -1.05 1.70 0.97
CA ILE A 80 -0.87 0.78 -0.15
C ILE A 80 0.24 -0.21 0.16
N HIS A 81 -0.09 -1.49 0.06
CA HIS A 81 0.80 -2.62 0.26
C HIS A 81 1.12 -3.31 -1.07
N ASP A 82 2.34 -3.82 -1.10
CA ASP A 82 2.89 -4.72 -2.10
C ASP A 82 2.83 -6.17 -1.59
#